data_AF-A0A7Y6UBU9-F1
#
_entry.id   AF-A0A7Y6UBU9-F1
#
_cell.length_a   1.000
_cell.length_b   1.000
_cell.length_c   1.000
_cell.angle_alpha   90.00
_cell.angle_beta   90.00
_cell.angle_gamma   90.00
#
_symmetry.space_group_name_H-M   'P 1'
#
loop_
_entity.id
_entity.type
_entity.pdbx_description
1 polymer ?
#
loop_
_entity_poly.entity_id
_entity_poly.type
_entity_poly.pdbx_seq_one_letter_code
_entity_poly.pdbx_strand_id
1 'polypeptide(L)'
;QEKDASATAQKWAEQFAKTTVCPECKGARLNKEALHFRIHDKNINELANMDINELYDWLMKVDEFLSDKQKKISVEILKEIRTRLKFLLDVGLDYL
;
A
#
# COMPACT_ATOMS: atom_id res chain seq x y z
N GLN A 1 -30.92 -26.56 -3.11
CA GLN A 1 -30.03 -27.10 -2.07
C GLN A 1 -28.65 -27.28 -2.72
N GLU A 2 -27.80 -26.25 -2.74
CA GLU A 2 -26.47 -26.30 -3.38
C GLU A 2 -25.51 -25.38 -2.61
N LYS A 3 -25.21 -25.71 -1.35
CA LYS A 3 -24.32 -24.89 -0.51
C LYS A 3 -23.36 -25.72 0.37
N ASP A 4 -22.96 -26.91 -0.05
CA ASP A 4 -21.97 -27.71 0.67
C ASP A 4 -20.96 -28.37 -0.28
N ALA A 5 -20.24 -27.57 -1.07
CA ALA A 5 -18.90 -27.99 -1.43
C ALA A 5 -18.06 -27.89 -0.14
N SER A 6 -17.99 -29.02 0.58
CA SER A 6 -17.19 -29.23 1.80
C SER A 6 -15.83 -28.55 1.71
N ALA A 7 -15.29 -28.02 2.81
CA ALA A 7 -13.93 -27.46 2.88
C ALA A 7 -12.85 -28.36 2.25
N THR A 8 -13.11 -29.67 2.17
CA THR A 8 -12.32 -30.67 1.43
C THR A 8 -12.26 -30.41 -0.08
N ALA A 9 -13.38 -30.04 -0.71
CA ALA A 9 -13.47 -29.69 -2.12
C ALA A 9 -12.75 -28.38 -2.45
N GLN A 10 -12.85 -27.37 -1.57
CA GLN A 10 -12.07 -26.12 -1.70
C GLN A 10 -10.56 -26.40 -1.63
N LYS A 11 -10.10 -27.16 -0.63
CA LYS A 11 -8.69 -27.55 -0.50
C LYS A 11 -8.19 -28.36 -1.70
N TRP A 12 -9.03 -29.23 -2.26
CA TRP A 12 -8.69 -29.98 -3.46
C TRP A 12 -8.53 -29.07 -4.69
N ALA A 13 -9.44 -28.11 -4.88
CA ALA A 13 -9.36 -27.15 -6.00
C ALA A 13 -8.13 -26.22 -5.89
N GLU A 14 -7.78 -25.78 -4.68
CA GLU A 14 -6.61 -24.92 -4.43
C GLU A 14 -5.29 -25.57 -4.85
N GLN A 15 -5.19 -26.91 -4.80
CA GLN A 15 -3.99 -27.64 -5.26
C GLN A 15 -3.71 -27.46 -6.76
N PHE A 16 -4.72 -27.08 -7.54
CA PHE A 16 -4.61 -26.85 -8.98
C PHE A 16 -4.66 -25.37 -9.36
N ALA A 17 -4.82 -24.47 -8.38
CA ALA A 17 -4.83 -23.03 -8.59
C ALA A 17 -3.42 -22.44 -8.46
N LYS A 18 -3.09 -21.46 -9.30
CA LYS A 18 -1.86 -20.67 -9.19
C LYS A 18 -2.20 -19.19 -9.11
N THR A 19 -1.60 -18.48 -8.16
CA THR A 19 -1.64 -17.03 -8.12
C THR A 19 -0.75 -16.45 -9.22
N THR A 20 -1.31 -15.52 -10.00
CA THR A 20 -0.58 -14.77 -11.03
C THR A 20 -0.82 -13.27 -10.84
N VAL A 21 0.09 -12.46 -11.38
CA VAL A 21 -0.08 -11.01 -11.43
C VAL A 21 -1.28 -10.69 -12.32
N CYS A 22 -2.20 -9.87 -11.81
CA CYS A 22 -3.34 -9.40 -12.60
C CYS A 22 -2.81 -8.52 -13.76
N PRO A 23 -3.12 -8.83 -15.03
CA PRO A 23 -2.61 -8.07 -16.17
C PRO A 23 -3.18 -6.65 -16.27
N GLU A 24 -4.36 -6.40 -15.68
CA GLU A 24 -5.04 -5.10 -15.76
C GLU A 24 -4.44 -4.08 -14.79
N CYS A 25 -4.35 -4.42 -13.51
CA CYS A 25 -3.78 -3.55 -12.49
C CYS A 25 -2.28 -3.78 -12.29
N LYS A 26 -1.69 -4.76 -12.96
CA LYS A 26 -0.26 -5.15 -12.85
C LYS A 26 0.17 -5.42 -11.41
N GLY A 27 -0.73 -5.97 -10.61
CA GLY A 27 -0.51 -6.23 -9.18
C GLY A 27 -0.84 -5.08 -8.23
N ALA A 28 -1.24 -3.91 -8.74
CA ALA A 28 -1.54 -2.74 -7.91
C ALA A 28 -2.84 -2.83 -7.11
N ARG A 29 -3.74 -3.77 -7.46
CA ARG A 29 -5.03 -4.03 -6.78
C ARG A 29 -5.98 -2.82 -6.72
N LEU A 30 -5.73 -1.82 -7.56
CA LEU A 30 -6.49 -0.58 -7.68
C LEU A 30 -6.93 -0.36 -9.13
N ASN A 31 -7.98 0.43 -9.32
CA ASN A 31 -8.40 0.89 -10.64
C ASN A 31 -7.42 1.94 -11.20
N LYS A 32 -7.53 2.23 -12.50
CA LYS A 32 -6.60 3.15 -13.19
C LYS A 32 -6.73 4.58 -12.66
N GLU A 33 -7.95 4.99 -12.33
CA GLU A 33 -8.29 6.30 -11.79
C GLU A 33 -7.55 6.58 -10.48
N ALA A 34 -7.52 5.61 -9.55
CA ALA A 34 -6.78 5.74 -8.29
C ALA A 34 -5.27 5.88 -8.51
N LEU A 35 -4.72 5.20 -9.53
CA LEU A 35 -3.29 5.26 -9.86
C LEU A 35 -2.85 6.56 -10.54
N HIS A 36 -3.79 7.40 -10.98
CA HIS A 36 -3.51 8.72 -11.54
C HIS A 36 -3.27 9.80 -10.47
N PHE A 37 -3.74 9.60 -9.24
CA PHE A 37 -3.46 10.52 -8.14
C PHE A 37 -2.02 10.34 -7.66
N ARG A 38 -1.25 11.44 -7.66
CA ARG A 38 0.16 11.45 -7.26
C ARG A 38 0.41 12.51 -6.19
N ILE A 39 1.30 12.18 -5.27
CA ILE A 39 1.92 13.11 -4.32
C ILE A 39 3.41 13.04 -4.60
N HIS A 40 4.07 14.17 -4.83
CA HIS A 40 5.47 14.26 -5.23
C HIS A 40 5.90 13.08 -6.12
N ASP A 41 5.49 13.15 -7.39
CA ASP A 41 5.80 12.19 -8.45
C ASP A 41 5.47 10.70 -8.22
N LYS A 42 4.84 10.30 -7.12
CA LYS A 42 4.46 8.91 -6.81
C LYS A 42 2.96 8.73 -6.62
N ASN A 43 2.39 7.66 -7.15
CA ASN A 43 1.04 7.21 -6.78
C ASN A 43 1.06 6.26 -5.57
N ILE A 44 -0.12 5.91 -5.05
CA ILE A 44 -0.27 5.07 -3.86
C ILE A 44 0.36 3.68 -4.01
N ASN A 45 0.32 3.07 -5.20
CA ASN A 45 0.94 1.76 -5.41
C ASN A 45 2.47 1.86 -5.39
N GLU A 46 3.04 2.92 -5.96
CA GLU A 46 4.49 3.14 -5.91
C GLU A 46 4.97 3.35 -4.47
N LEU A 47 4.23 4.10 -3.64
CA LEU A 47 4.55 4.29 -2.23
C LEU A 47 4.38 3.00 -1.41
N ALA A 48 3.35 2.21 -1.69
CA ALA A 48 3.08 0.96 -0.97
C ALA A 48 4.07 -0.18 -1.28
N ASN A 49 4.88 -0.05 -2.34
CA ASN A 49 5.92 -1.02 -2.71
C ASN A 49 7.34 -0.52 -2.38
N MET A 50 7.49 0.64 -1.73
CA MET A 50 8.80 1.10 -1.24
C MET A 50 9.24 0.27 -0.03
N ASP A 51 10.54 0.14 0.14
CA ASP A 51 11.11 -0.28 1.42
C ASP A 51 10.62 0.67 2.53
N ILE A 52 10.33 0.13 3.71
CA ILE A 52 9.75 0.93 4.78
C ILE A 52 10.65 2.08 5.25
N ASN A 53 11.99 1.92 5.18
CA ASN A 53 12.93 3.02 5.46
C ASN A 53 12.84 4.09 4.38
N GLU A 54 12.83 3.68 3.11
CA GLU A 54 12.71 4.61 1.98
C GLU A 54 11.39 5.39 2.03
N LEU A 55 10.28 4.71 2.38
CA LEU A 55 8.98 5.33 2.55
C LEU A 55 8.97 6.33 3.70
N TYR A 56 9.61 6.00 4.82
CA TYR A 56 9.74 6.91 5.96
C TYR A 56 10.51 8.17 5.58
N ASP A 57 11.67 8.01 4.94
CA ASP A 57 12.50 9.12 4.46
C ASP A 57 11.76 10.00 3.44
N TRP A 58 11.01 9.37 2.53
CA TRP A 58 10.18 10.07 1.56
C TRP A 58 9.08 10.90 2.26
N LEU A 59 8.39 10.31 3.24
CA LEU A 59 7.36 11.00 4.03
C LEU A 59 7.91 12.14 4.87
N MET A 60 9.16 12.09 5.31
CA MET A 60 9.78 13.21 6.03
C MET A 60 10.05 14.42 5.12
N LYS A 61 10.23 14.20 3.80
CA LYS A 61 10.51 15.25 2.81
C LYS A 61 9.28 15.74 2.05
N VAL A 62 8.17 14.99 2.09
CA VAL A 62 6.99 15.27 1.25
C VAL A 62 6.41 16.68 1.44
N ASP A 63 6.54 17.27 2.64
CA ASP A 63 6.07 18.63 2.93
C ASP A 63 6.67 19.67 1.96
N GLU A 64 7.90 19.47 1.48
CA GLU A 64 8.56 20.40 0.54
C GLU A 64 7.81 20.52 -0.79
N PHE A 65 7.04 19.50 -1.16
CA PHE A 65 6.31 19.41 -2.43
C PHE A 65 4.82 19.74 -2.28
N LEU A 66 4.38 20.11 -1.08
CA LEU A 66 3.00 20.48 -0.80
C LEU A 66 2.83 22.01 -0.82
N SER A 67 1.74 22.46 -1.44
CA SER A 67 1.28 23.85 -1.29
C SER A 67 0.89 24.16 0.15
N ASP A 68 0.86 25.44 0.52
CA ASP A 68 0.44 25.86 1.88
C ASP A 68 -0.95 25.37 2.27
N LYS A 69 -1.87 25.28 1.30
CA LYS A 69 -3.20 24.72 1.53
C LYS A 69 -3.12 23.22 1.83
N GLN A 70 -2.36 22.47 1.03
CA GLN A 70 -2.18 21.04 1.26
C GLN A 70 -1.53 20.78 2.61
N LYS A 71 -0.45 21.49 2.96
CA LYS A 71 0.21 21.40 4.26
C LYS A 71 -0.77 21.54 5.41
N LYS A 72 -1.60 22.59 5.38
CA LYS A 72 -2.62 22.84 6.42
C LYS A 72 -3.64 21.71 6.54
N ILE A 73 -4.04 21.10 5.42
CA ILE A 73 -5.01 20.00 5.40
C ILE A 73 -4.36 18.68 5.84
N SER A 74 -3.09 18.46 5.50
CA SER A 74 -2.42 17.17 5.66
C SER A 74 -1.68 16.98 7.00
N VAL A 75 -1.62 18.00 7.86
CA VAL A 75 -0.83 17.97 9.11
C VAL A 75 -1.10 16.71 9.94
N GLU A 76 -2.35 16.45 10.31
CA GLU A 76 -2.68 15.35 11.22
C GLU A 76 -2.49 13.97 10.55
N ILE A 77 -2.82 13.84 9.26
CA ILE A 77 -2.66 12.57 8.55
C ILE A 77 -1.19 12.22 8.34
N LEU A 78 -0.34 13.19 7.98
CA LEU A 78 1.10 12.96 7.83
C LEU A 78 1.75 12.63 9.18
N LYS A 79 1.33 13.31 10.26
CA LYS A 79 1.79 13.01 11.62
C LYS A 79 1.47 11.57 12.03
N GLU A 80 0.24 11.11 11.80
CA GLU A 80 -0.17 9.75 12.14
C GLU A 80 0.61 8.69 11.34
N ILE A 81 0.76 8.89 10.01
CA ILE A 81 1.50 7.95 9.16
C ILE A 81 2.97 7.87 9.59
N ARG A 82 3.63 9.02 9.79
CA ARG A 82 5.03 9.08 10.28
C ARG A 82 5.19 8.38 11.62
N THR A 83 4.24 8.56 12.54
CA THR A 83 4.27 7.92 13.86
C THR A 83 4.19 6.39 13.76
N ARG A 84 3.32 5.87 12.89
CA ARG A 84 3.19 4.41 12.67
C ARG A 84 4.41 3.81 12.01
N LEU A 85 4.93 4.46 10.96
CA LEU A 85 6.15 3.98 10.30
C LEU A 85 7.34 4.02 11.25
N LYS A 86 7.49 5.10 12.02
CA LYS A 86 8.52 5.18 13.04
C LYS A 86 8.38 4.05 14.07
N PHE A 87 7.18 3.75 14.54
CA PHE A 87 6.95 2.63 15.44
C PHE A 87 7.42 1.30 14.84
N LEU A 88 7.09 1.01 13.57
CA LEU A 88 7.52 -0.20 12.87
C LEU A 88 9.06 -0.30 12.77
N LEU A 89 9.72 0.82 12.47
CA LEU A 89 11.19 0.90 12.45
C LEU A 89 11.79 0.72 13.84
N ASP A 90 11.22 1.35 14.88
CA ASP A 90 11.71 1.29 16.25
C ASP A 90 11.61 -0.13 16.84
N VAL A 91 10.68 -0.97 16.34
CA VAL A 91 10.58 -2.40 16.72
C VAL A 91 11.41 -3.33 15.82
N GLY A 92 12.15 -2.80 14.84
CA GLY A 92 13.03 -3.55 13.96
C GLY A 92 12.30 -4.34 12.87
N LEU A 93 11.16 -3.85 12.38
CA LEU A 93 10.43 -4.43 11.24
C LEU A 93 10.82 -3.79 9.91
N ASP A 94 12.07 -3.33 9.80
CA ASP A 94 12.61 -2.68 8.62
C ASP A 94 12.83 -3.62 7.42
N TYR A 95 12.69 -4.93 7.63
CA TYR A 95 12.87 -5.98 6.62
C TYR A 95 11.57 -6.50 5.99
N LEU A 96 10.41 -6.00 6.43
CA LEU A 96 9.09 -6.36 5.88
C LEU A 96 8.81 -5.60 4.58
#